data_AF-A0A6A6DDG6-F1
#
_entry.id   AF-A0A6A6DDG6-F1
#
_cell.length_a   1.000
_cell.length_b   1.000
_cell.length_c   1.000
_cell.angle_alpha   90.00
_cell.angle_beta   90.00
_cell.angle_gamma   90.00
#
_symmetry.space_group_name_H-M   'P 1'
#
loop_
_entity.id
_entity.type
_entity.pdbx_description
1 polymer ?
#
loop_
_entity_poly.entity_id
_entity_poly.type
_entity_poly.pdbx_seq_one_letter_code
_entity_poly.pdbx_strand_id
1 'polypeptide(L)'
;MAAKGDLESRSGQLELDLWQACLNALRRVSRSDSKTGPIYGALQRLQYWGQDIPDQLRTLRLAKDLEVEPMRGLVIGTLADMAITLRPWLVADAKQTGESNDAERKRLSELLDRDEVAAEALEKPLYLNEEVAVGDADGYQGFVEKCSRDIDGFISTLTVLRPVMNKQSYSVEVDERIERRHSAEYGEVDTRKEVIREV
;
A
#
# COMPACT_ATOMS: atom_id res chain seq x y z
N MET A 1 11.94 18.63 24.67
CA MET A 1 12.30 17.20 24.48
C MET A 1 11.02 16.39 24.55
N ALA A 2 10.33 16.25 23.42
CA ALA A 2 9.16 15.40 23.25
C ALA A 2 9.19 14.87 21.81
N ALA A 3 8.61 13.68 21.58
CA ALA A 3 8.43 13.02 20.29
C ALA A 3 9.61 12.19 19.71
N LYS A 4 10.22 11.31 20.53
CA LYS A 4 10.83 10.07 19.98
C LYS A 4 9.88 8.86 20.06
N GLY A 5 8.81 8.94 20.86
CA GLY A 5 7.84 7.85 21.04
C GLY A 5 6.67 7.81 20.05
N ASP A 6 6.39 8.91 19.32
CA ASP A 6 5.25 8.97 18.38
C ASP A 6 5.59 8.53 16.95
N LEU A 7 6.88 8.51 16.58
CA LEU A 7 7.34 8.07 15.26
C LEU A 7 7.30 6.54 15.12
N GLU A 8 7.52 5.80 16.21
CA GLU A 8 7.47 4.33 16.22
C GLU A 8 6.03 3.79 16.11
N SER A 9 5.00 4.61 16.34
CA SER A 9 3.60 4.19 16.23
C SER A 9 3.01 4.29 14.81
N ARG A 10 3.72 4.89 13.85
CA ARG A 10 3.17 5.27 12.53
C ARG A 10 3.73 4.47 11.33
N SER A 11 4.76 3.66 11.54
CA SER A 11 5.39 2.83 10.51
C SER A 11 4.45 1.72 10.01
N GLY A 12 4.15 1.67 8.72
CA GLY A 12 3.22 0.70 8.09
C GLY A 12 1.78 1.19 7.97
N GLN A 13 1.40 2.25 8.70
CA GLN A 13 0.05 2.80 8.66
C GLN A 13 -0.22 3.58 7.37
N LEU A 14 0.81 4.21 6.80
CA LEU A 14 0.68 5.02 5.59
C LEU A 14 0.36 4.16 4.36
N GLU A 15 1.05 3.04 4.21
CA GLU A 15 0.86 2.06 3.16
C GLU A 15 -0.52 1.42 3.25
N LEU A 16 -0.96 1.08 4.46
CA LEU A 16 -2.31 0.57 4.72
C LEU A 16 -3.37 1.63 4.39
N ASP A 17 -3.16 2.87 4.80
CA ASP A 17 -4.05 3.99 4.48
C ASP A 17 -4.15 4.19 2.96
N LEU A 18 -3.01 4.17 2.24
CA LEU A 18 -2.93 4.29 0.79
C LEU A 18 -3.61 3.13 0.07
N TRP A 19 -3.31 1.89 0.47
CA TRP A 19 -3.92 0.70 -0.07
C TRP A 19 -5.44 0.72 0.12
N GLN A 20 -5.91 1.02 1.32
CA GLN A 20 -7.34 1.06 1.63
C GLN A 20 -8.05 2.18 0.85
N ALA A 21 -7.42 3.34 0.71
CA ALA A 21 -7.96 4.45 -0.08
C ALA A 21 -8.05 4.10 -1.57
N CYS A 22 -6.99 3.50 -2.14
CA CYS A 22 -7.00 3.03 -3.53
C CYS A 22 -8.06 1.95 -3.76
N LEU A 23 -8.20 1.02 -2.81
CA LEU A 23 -9.20 -0.04 -2.87
C LEU A 23 -10.63 0.51 -2.85
N ASN A 24 -10.91 1.49 -1.99
CA ASN A 24 -12.22 2.13 -1.92
C ASN A 24 -12.53 2.94 -3.18
N ALA A 25 -11.56 3.68 -3.70
CA ALA A 25 -11.69 4.40 -4.96
C ALA A 25 -11.95 3.45 -6.15
N LEU A 26 -11.24 2.33 -6.23
CA LEU A 26 -11.47 1.30 -7.25
C LEU A 26 -12.86 0.68 -7.15
N ARG A 27 -13.32 0.35 -5.93
CA ARG A 27 -14.68 -0.14 -5.71
C ARG A 27 -15.72 0.86 -6.18
N ARG A 28 -15.46 2.16 -5.96
CA ARG A 28 -16.37 3.23 -6.39
C ARG A 28 -16.51 3.23 -7.92
N VAL A 29 -15.40 3.38 -8.64
CA VAL A 29 -15.44 3.45 -10.12
C VAL A 29 -15.88 2.14 -10.77
N SER A 30 -15.67 0.99 -10.12
CA SER A 30 -16.13 -0.31 -10.62
C SER A 30 -17.65 -0.55 -10.51
N ARG A 31 -18.35 0.18 -9.64
CA ARG A 31 -19.81 0.04 -9.47
C ARG A 31 -20.60 0.83 -10.49
N SER A 32 -20.00 1.93 -10.96
CA SER A 32 -20.61 2.89 -11.87
C SER A 32 -20.69 2.41 -13.32
N ASP A 33 -19.89 1.41 -13.70
CA ASP A 33 -19.74 1.02 -15.11
C ASP A 33 -19.95 -0.48 -15.33
N SER A 34 -20.94 -0.82 -16.17
CA SER A 34 -21.19 -2.21 -16.60
C SER A 34 -20.18 -2.72 -17.63
N LYS A 35 -19.30 -1.85 -18.15
CA LYS A 35 -18.33 -2.16 -19.21
C LYS A 35 -16.90 -2.34 -18.73
N THR A 36 -16.61 -2.19 -17.44
CA THR A 36 -15.23 -2.27 -16.91
C THR A 36 -14.80 -3.69 -16.54
N GLY A 37 -14.93 -4.64 -17.48
CA GLY A 37 -14.37 -5.99 -17.34
C GLY A 37 -12.90 -6.02 -16.90
N PRO A 38 -12.01 -5.15 -17.43
CA PRO A 38 -10.60 -5.10 -17.02
C PRO A 38 -10.37 -4.64 -15.58
N ILE A 39 -11.17 -3.71 -15.06
CA ILE A 39 -11.02 -3.18 -13.69
C ILE A 39 -11.41 -4.23 -12.66
N TYR A 40 -12.40 -5.06 -12.95
CA TYR A 40 -12.83 -6.07 -11.99
C TYR A 40 -11.70 -7.04 -11.64
N GLY A 41 -10.92 -7.45 -12.66
CA GLY A 41 -9.71 -8.26 -12.45
C GLY A 41 -8.59 -7.53 -11.72
N ALA A 42 -8.42 -6.22 -11.94
CA ALA A 42 -7.49 -5.38 -11.18
C ALA A 42 -7.92 -5.27 -9.70
N LEU A 43 -9.19 -4.97 -9.45
CA LEU A 43 -9.78 -4.88 -8.11
C LEU A 43 -9.62 -6.18 -7.32
N GLN A 44 -9.91 -7.33 -7.93
CA GLN A 44 -9.73 -8.63 -7.29
C GLN A 44 -8.26 -8.89 -6.92
N ARG A 45 -7.31 -8.57 -7.81
CA ARG A 45 -5.88 -8.74 -7.53
C ARG A 45 -5.39 -7.81 -6.42
N LEU A 46 -5.83 -6.54 -6.40
CA LEU A 46 -5.48 -5.62 -5.32
C LEU A 46 -6.07 -6.05 -3.97
N GLN A 47 -7.30 -6.59 -3.96
CA GLN A 47 -7.91 -7.17 -2.76
C GLN A 47 -7.13 -8.37 -2.26
N TYR A 48 -6.73 -9.26 -3.16
CA TYR A 48 -5.97 -10.46 -2.82
C TYR A 48 -4.56 -10.14 -2.33
N TRP A 49 -3.92 -9.11 -2.90
CA TRP A 49 -2.64 -8.59 -2.42
C TRP A 49 -2.80 -7.98 -1.01
N GLY A 50 -3.90 -7.26 -0.80
CA GLY A 50 -4.27 -6.58 0.44
C GLY A 50 -4.36 -7.39 1.72
N GLN A 51 -4.62 -8.69 1.62
CA GLN A 51 -4.84 -9.54 2.79
C GLN A 51 -3.58 -9.71 3.64
N ASP A 52 -2.40 -9.65 3.03
CA ASP A 52 -1.13 -9.94 3.71
C ASP A 52 -0.30 -8.68 3.99
N ILE A 53 -0.65 -7.52 3.41
CA ILE A 53 0.10 -6.26 3.58
C ILE A 53 0.30 -5.89 5.05
N PRO A 54 -0.73 -5.91 5.93
CA PRO A 54 -0.55 -5.46 7.31
C PRO A 54 0.50 -6.30 8.03
N ASP A 55 0.47 -7.61 7.82
CA ASP A 55 1.38 -8.56 8.46
C ASP A 55 2.78 -8.47 7.83
N GLN A 56 2.89 -8.36 6.50
CA GLN A 56 4.16 -8.15 5.81
C GLN A 56 4.86 -6.87 6.26
N LEU A 57 4.15 -5.73 6.28
CA LEU A 57 4.73 -4.45 6.70
C LEU A 57 5.10 -4.45 8.19
N ARG A 58 4.32 -5.14 9.03
CA ARG A 58 4.64 -5.31 10.44
C ARG A 58 5.92 -6.12 10.63
N THR A 59 6.10 -7.20 9.88
CA THR A 59 7.30 -8.04 9.98
C THR A 59 8.53 -7.34 9.41
N LEU A 60 8.37 -6.63 8.29
CA LEU A 60 9.42 -5.80 7.68
C LEU A 60 9.92 -4.70 8.64
N ARG A 61 9.04 -4.13 9.46
CA ARG A 61 9.39 -3.17 10.51
C ARG A 61 10.27 -3.78 11.62
N LEU A 62 9.96 -5.01 12.05
CA LEU A 62 10.67 -5.66 13.16
C LEU A 62 12.11 -6.00 12.80
N ALA A 63 12.37 -6.24 11.50
CA ALA A 63 13.70 -6.55 10.98
C ALA A 63 14.72 -5.41 11.13
N LYS A 64 14.29 -4.14 11.24
CA LYS A 64 15.16 -2.93 11.16
C LYS A 64 16.20 -3.02 10.02
N ASP A 65 15.80 -3.65 8.92
CA ASP A 65 16.72 -4.05 7.87
C ASP A 65 16.83 -2.94 6.83
N LEU A 66 18.05 -2.42 6.62
CA LEU A 66 18.34 -1.39 5.61
C LEU A 66 18.04 -1.89 4.19
N GLU A 67 17.99 -3.20 3.97
CA GLU A 67 17.64 -3.79 2.68
C GLU A 67 16.13 -3.70 2.36
N VAL A 68 15.30 -3.35 3.36
CA VAL A 68 13.83 -3.34 3.25
C VAL A 68 13.25 -1.96 2.93
N GLU A 69 13.91 -0.89 3.33
CA GLU A 69 13.48 0.49 3.03
C GLU A 69 13.21 0.74 1.53
N PRO A 70 14.04 0.26 0.58
CA PRO A 70 13.74 0.39 -0.85
C PRO A 70 12.44 -0.31 -1.28
N MET A 71 12.07 -1.43 -0.66
CA MET A 71 10.79 -2.10 -0.95
C MET A 71 9.61 -1.33 -0.40
N ARG A 72 9.77 -0.72 0.77
CA ARG A 72 8.77 0.15 1.37
C ARG A 72 8.51 1.39 0.50
N GLY A 73 9.58 2.05 0.04
CA GLY A 73 9.49 3.16 -0.93
C GLY A 73 8.78 2.74 -2.21
N LEU A 74 9.15 1.58 -2.78
CA LEU A 74 8.50 1.05 -3.97
C LEU A 74 7.00 0.76 -3.78
N VAL A 75 6.60 0.22 -2.63
CA VAL A 75 5.18 0.00 -2.31
C VAL A 75 4.43 1.33 -2.17
N ILE A 76 5.00 2.29 -1.44
CA ILE A 76 4.41 3.64 -1.28
C ILE A 76 4.27 4.31 -2.63
N GLY A 77 5.34 4.37 -3.44
CA GLY A 77 5.35 4.98 -4.76
C GLY A 77 4.32 4.33 -5.69
N THR A 78 4.27 2.99 -5.74
CA THR A 78 3.30 2.29 -6.59
C THR A 78 1.85 2.56 -6.18
N LEU A 79 1.56 2.62 -4.88
CA LEU A 79 0.23 2.98 -4.38
C LEU A 79 -0.09 4.46 -4.59
N ALA A 80 0.91 5.34 -4.51
CA ALA A 80 0.79 6.77 -4.79
C ALA A 80 0.45 7.00 -6.27
N ASP A 81 1.12 6.31 -7.19
CA ASP A 81 0.86 6.39 -8.62
C ASP A 81 -0.56 5.92 -8.96
N MET A 82 -1.01 4.83 -8.33
CA MET A 82 -2.40 4.41 -8.41
C MET A 82 -3.36 5.50 -7.91
N ALA A 83 -3.07 6.15 -6.78
CA ALA A 83 -3.88 7.23 -6.23
C ALA A 83 -3.92 8.46 -7.17
N ILE A 84 -2.80 8.79 -7.81
CA ILE A 84 -2.68 9.85 -8.82
C ILE A 84 -3.58 9.57 -10.02
N THR A 85 -3.65 8.31 -10.47
CA THR A 85 -4.52 7.88 -11.58
C THR A 85 -6.00 7.80 -11.17
N LEU A 86 -6.29 7.30 -9.97
CA LEU A 86 -7.65 7.14 -9.47
C LEU A 86 -8.36 8.47 -9.18
N ARG A 87 -7.64 9.48 -8.70
CA ARG A 87 -8.24 10.77 -8.31
C ARG A 87 -8.92 11.49 -9.50
N PRO A 88 -8.29 11.68 -10.67
CA PRO A 88 -8.95 12.23 -11.86
C PRO A 88 -10.07 11.33 -12.37
N TRP A 89 -9.95 10.02 -12.21
CA TRP A 89 -11.01 9.10 -12.61
C TRP A 89 -12.27 9.27 -11.76
N LEU A 90 -12.14 9.40 -10.45
CA LEU A 90 -13.29 9.76 -9.61
C LEU A 90 -13.96 11.06 -10.10
N VAL A 91 -13.19 12.08 -10.48
CA VAL A 91 -13.79 13.31 -11.07
C VAL A 91 -14.58 13.00 -12.35
N ALA A 92 -14.02 12.21 -13.25
CA ALA A 92 -14.67 11.79 -14.49
C ALA A 92 -15.96 10.98 -14.22
N ASP A 93 -15.90 10.03 -13.30
CA ASP A 93 -17.02 9.17 -12.89
C ASP A 93 -18.16 9.98 -12.25
N ALA A 94 -17.82 10.96 -11.39
CA ALA A 94 -18.81 11.84 -10.78
C ALA A 94 -19.54 12.71 -11.82
N LYS A 95 -18.80 13.20 -12.83
CA LYS A 95 -19.41 13.95 -13.96
C LYS A 95 -20.34 13.06 -14.78
N GLN A 96 -19.97 11.80 -15.01
CA GLN A 96 -20.72 10.86 -15.83
C GLN A 96 -21.97 10.33 -15.13
N THR A 97 -21.88 10.00 -13.83
CA THR A 97 -22.97 9.38 -13.06
C THR A 97 -23.84 10.40 -12.32
N GLY A 98 -23.31 11.61 -12.07
CA GLY A 98 -23.93 12.59 -11.19
C GLY A 98 -23.81 12.26 -9.70
N GLU A 99 -23.13 11.17 -9.32
CA GLU A 99 -22.96 10.79 -7.93
C GLU A 99 -21.68 11.40 -7.32
N SER A 100 -21.77 11.87 -6.07
CA SER A 100 -20.59 12.37 -5.37
C SER A 100 -19.62 11.25 -4.99
N ASN A 101 -18.33 11.56 -5.05
CA ASN A 101 -17.21 10.76 -4.57
C ASN A 101 -16.17 11.64 -3.86
N ASP A 102 -16.65 12.74 -3.24
CA ASP A 102 -15.79 13.72 -2.60
C ASP A 102 -15.03 13.13 -1.40
N ALA A 103 -15.61 12.13 -0.72
CA ALA A 103 -14.95 11.45 0.38
C ALA A 103 -13.69 10.70 -0.07
N GLU A 104 -13.80 9.86 -1.09
CA GLU A 104 -12.67 9.11 -1.67
C GLU A 104 -11.62 10.07 -2.25
N ARG A 105 -12.05 11.10 -2.99
CA ARG A 105 -11.16 12.10 -3.58
C ARG A 105 -10.38 12.88 -2.52
N LYS A 106 -11.06 13.32 -1.46
CA LYS A 106 -10.44 14.04 -0.35
C LYS A 106 -9.41 13.16 0.34
N ARG A 107 -9.78 11.90 0.64
CA ARG A 107 -8.87 10.96 1.31
C ARG A 107 -7.62 10.68 0.47
N LEU A 108 -7.74 10.47 -0.84
CA LEU A 108 -6.57 10.29 -1.71
C LEU A 108 -5.69 11.56 -1.73
N SER A 109 -6.29 12.75 -1.76
CA SER A 109 -5.52 14.00 -1.76
C SER A 109 -4.76 14.20 -0.45
N GLU A 110 -5.42 13.99 0.70
CA GLU A 110 -4.78 14.06 2.02
C GLU A 110 -3.57 13.12 2.17
N LEU A 111 -3.60 11.96 1.49
CA LEU A 111 -2.50 11.00 1.52
C LEU A 111 -1.38 11.37 0.54
N LEU A 112 -1.73 11.85 -0.66
CA LEU A 112 -0.76 12.31 -1.65
C LEU A 112 0.01 13.56 -1.21
N ASP A 113 -0.59 14.41 -0.38
CA ASP A 113 0.05 15.62 0.15
C ASP A 113 1.05 15.33 1.29
N ARG A 114 1.20 14.07 1.72
CA ARG A 114 2.21 13.70 2.72
C ARG A 114 3.60 13.65 2.07
N ASP A 115 4.59 14.23 2.73
CA ASP A 115 5.97 14.34 2.23
C ASP A 115 6.55 12.97 1.85
N GLU A 116 6.28 11.93 2.65
CA GLU A 116 6.76 10.57 2.41
C GLU A 116 6.15 9.93 1.15
N VAL A 117 4.96 10.36 0.76
CA VAL A 117 4.26 9.88 -0.44
C VAL A 117 4.71 10.68 -1.65
N ALA A 118 4.77 12.01 -1.51
CA ALA A 118 5.20 12.90 -2.57
C ALA A 118 6.65 12.64 -3.01
N ALA A 119 7.52 12.20 -2.10
CA ALA A 119 8.90 11.85 -2.41
C ALA A 119 9.04 10.58 -3.29
N GLU A 120 8.08 9.65 -3.20
CA GLU A 120 8.12 8.35 -3.87
C GLU A 120 7.21 8.28 -5.12
N ALA A 121 6.27 9.21 -5.26
CA ALA A 121 5.33 9.24 -6.37
C ALA A 121 6.01 9.65 -7.68
N LEU A 122 5.62 9.00 -8.78
CA LEU A 122 6.04 9.39 -10.12
C LEU A 122 5.35 10.69 -10.56
N GLU A 123 5.96 11.32 -11.56
CA GLU A 123 5.33 12.46 -12.22
C GLU A 123 3.98 12.06 -12.82
N LYS A 124 2.97 12.90 -12.54
CA LYS A 124 1.61 12.72 -13.04
C LYS A 124 1.62 12.59 -14.58
N PRO A 125 1.07 11.50 -15.15
CA PRO A 125 0.93 11.36 -16.60
C PRO A 125 0.21 12.54 -17.27
N LEU A 126 0.71 12.98 -18.43
CA LEU A 126 0.18 14.15 -19.14
C LEU A 126 -1.31 14.04 -19.49
N TYR A 127 -1.77 12.83 -19.84
CA TYR A 127 -3.18 12.59 -20.20
C TYR A 127 -4.15 12.84 -19.02
N LEU A 128 -3.66 12.86 -17.78
CA LEU A 128 -4.46 13.17 -16.59
C LEU A 128 -4.64 14.70 -16.36
N ASN A 129 -3.97 15.55 -17.15
CA ASN A 129 -4.19 17.00 -17.18
C ASN A 129 -5.24 17.41 -18.21
N GLU A 130 -5.70 16.48 -19.03
CA GLU A 130 -6.77 16.69 -19.99
C GLU A 130 -8.11 16.80 -19.22
N GLU A 131 -8.36 17.91 -18.52
CA GLU A 131 -9.68 18.26 -17.95
C GLU A 131 -10.82 18.24 -18.99
N VAL A 132 -10.42 18.16 -20.27
CA VAL A 132 -11.17 18.51 -21.48
C VAL A 132 -11.74 17.28 -22.20
N ALA A 133 -11.26 16.06 -21.98
CA ALA A 133 -11.66 14.92 -22.81
C ALA A 133 -12.90 14.15 -22.31
N VAL A 134 -13.43 14.46 -21.11
CA VAL A 134 -14.61 13.75 -20.55
C VAL A 134 -15.91 14.51 -20.85
N GLY A 135 -16.00 15.11 -22.05
CA GLY A 135 -17.18 15.84 -22.52
C GLY A 135 -18.15 14.99 -23.34
N ASP A 136 -17.64 13.93 -23.97
CA ASP A 136 -18.41 12.95 -24.75
C ASP A 136 -18.08 11.51 -24.30
N ALA A 137 -18.93 10.56 -24.71
CA ALA A 137 -18.83 9.16 -24.28
C ALA A 137 -17.54 8.48 -24.77
N ASP A 138 -17.03 8.87 -25.94
CA ASP A 138 -15.84 8.28 -26.56
C ASP A 138 -14.56 8.75 -25.84
N GLY A 139 -14.49 10.02 -25.45
CA GLY A 139 -13.39 10.56 -24.67
C GLY A 139 -13.35 10.04 -23.23
N TYR A 140 -14.52 9.83 -22.60
CA TYR A 140 -14.60 9.14 -21.31
C TYR A 140 -14.06 7.71 -21.40
N GLN A 141 -14.48 6.95 -22.42
CA GLN A 141 -14.06 5.57 -22.57
C GLN A 141 -12.55 5.45 -22.83
N GLY A 142 -11.98 6.30 -23.69
CA GLY A 142 -10.53 6.33 -23.93
C GLY A 142 -9.73 6.70 -22.67
N PHE A 143 -10.26 7.60 -21.84
CA PHE A 143 -9.68 7.94 -20.54
C PHE A 143 -9.71 6.74 -19.57
N VAL A 144 -10.86 6.06 -19.46
CA VAL A 144 -11.04 4.87 -18.61
C VAL A 144 -10.08 3.75 -19.02
N GLU A 145 -9.89 3.50 -20.32
CA GLU A 145 -8.98 2.47 -20.82
C GLU A 145 -7.51 2.76 -20.45
N LYS A 146 -7.07 4.02 -20.56
CA LYS A 146 -5.72 4.43 -20.14
C LYS A 146 -5.52 4.24 -18.64
N CYS A 147 -6.45 4.78 -17.83
CA CYS A 147 -6.40 4.63 -16.37
C CYS A 147 -6.42 3.16 -15.94
N SER A 148 -7.25 2.33 -16.58
CA SER A 148 -7.34 0.89 -16.30
C SER A 148 -6.00 0.18 -16.55
N ARG A 149 -5.33 0.52 -17.66
CA ARG A 149 -4.04 -0.08 -18.03
C ARG A 149 -2.95 0.29 -17.03
N ASP A 150 -2.90 1.56 -16.62
CA ASP A 150 -1.90 2.02 -15.66
C ASP A 150 -2.09 1.33 -14.30
N ILE A 151 -3.34 1.28 -13.81
CA ILE A 151 -3.67 0.57 -12.56
C ILE A 151 -3.33 -0.92 -12.64
N ASP A 152 -3.60 -1.58 -13.77
CA ASP A 152 -3.22 -2.97 -13.98
C ASP A 152 -1.69 -3.17 -13.92
N GLY A 153 -0.95 -2.25 -14.53
CA GLY A 153 0.51 -2.22 -14.45
C GLY A 153 1.02 -2.10 -13.01
N PHE A 154 0.48 -1.16 -12.25
CA PHE A 154 0.85 -0.96 -10.84
C PHE A 154 0.54 -2.18 -9.97
N ILE A 155 -0.65 -2.77 -10.12
CA ILE A 155 -1.03 -3.97 -9.37
C ILE A 155 -0.16 -5.17 -9.76
N SER A 156 0.24 -5.27 -11.01
CA SER A 156 1.17 -6.29 -11.48
C SER A 156 2.54 -6.14 -10.83
N THR A 157 3.06 -4.91 -10.71
CA THR A 157 4.28 -4.60 -9.95
C THR A 157 4.18 -5.08 -8.51
N LEU A 158 3.10 -4.70 -7.80
CA LEU A 158 2.86 -5.15 -6.41
C LEU A 158 2.79 -6.68 -6.29
N THR A 159 2.17 -7.34 -7.27
CA THR A 159 2.06 -8.81 -7.32
C THR A 159 3.43 -9.47 -7.49
N VAL A 160 4.30 -8.93 -8.35
CA VAL A 160 5.67 -9.43 -8.55
C VAL A 160 6.53 -9.26 -7.29
N LEU A 161 6.29 -8.22 -6.49
CA LEU A 161 7.03 -7.98 -5.25
C LEU A 161 6.61 -8.89 -4.10
N ARG A 162 5.37 -9.40 -4.12
CA ARG A 162 4.80 -10.20 -3.02
C ARG A 162 5.66 -11.39 -2.58
N PRO A 163 6.24 -12.22 -3.47
CA PRO A 163 7.10 -13.33 -3.06
C PRO A 163 8.38 -12.88 -2.33
N VAL A 164 8.92 -11.71 -2.69
CA VAL A 164 10.12 -11.14 -2.05
C VAL A 164 9.77 -10.70 -0.63
N MET A 165 8.66 -9.97 -0.48
CA MET A 165 8.17 -9.56 0.84
C MET A 165 7.84 -10.77 1.73
N ASN A 166 7.21 -11.82 1.18
CA ASN A 166 6.89 -13.04 1.92
C ASN A 166 8.13 -13.80 2.41
N LYS A 167 9.18 -13.89 1.59
CA LYS A 167 10.43 -14.56 1.98
C LYS A 167 11.12 -13.85 3.13
N GLN A 168 11.13 -12.52 3.12
CA GLN A 168 11.70 -11.74 4.20
C GLN A 168 10.87 -11.85 5.48
N SER A 169 9.54 -11.82 5.39
CA SER A 169 8.67 -12.06 6.56
C SER A 169 8.98 -13.39 7.23
N TYR A 170 9.18 -14.45 6.44
CA TYR A 170 9.53 -15.77 6.97
C TYR A 170 10.92 -15.79 7.66
N SER A 171 11.91 -15.09 7.10
CA SER A 171 13.25 -15.02 7.69
C SER A 171 13.21 -14.37 9.08
N VAL A 172 12.50 -13.25 9.21
CA VAL A 172 12.38 -12.50 10.46
C VAL A 172 11.65 -13.30 11.54
N GLU A 173 10.57 -14.01 11.18
CA GLU A 173 9.86 -14.89 12.13
C GLU A 173 10.73 -16.04 12.64
N VAL A 174 11.61 -16.56 11.78
CA VAL A 174 12.57 -17.60 12.16
C VAL A 174 13.61 -17.02 13.12
N ASP A 175 14.17 -15.86 12.83
CA ASP A 175 15.16 -15.20 13.68
C ASP A 175 14.59 -14.86 15.06
N GLU A 176 13.37 -14.30 15.14
CA GLU A 176 12.71 -14.06 16.43
C GLU A 176 12.47 -15.35 17.24
N ARG A 177 12.14 -16.46 16.56
CA ARG A 177 11.94 -17.76 17.23
C ARG A 177 13.27 -18.30 17.77
N ILE A 178 14.36 -18.09 17.05
CA ILE A 178 15.71 -18.48 17.47
C ILE A 178 16.14 -17.62 18.68
N GLU A 179 15.96 -16.31 18.64
CA GLU A 179 16.28 -15.41 19.75
C GLU A 179 15.45 -15.70 21.01
N ARG A 180 14.16 -16.00 20.86
CA ARG A 180 13.30 -16.40 21.99
C ARG A 180 13.75 -17.71 22.63
N ARG A 181 14.18 -18.69 21.82
CA ARG A 181 14.77 -19.95 22.34
C ARG A 181 16.06 -19.69 23.09
N HIS A 182 16.98 -18.92 22.49
CA HIS A 182 18.24 -18.60 23.16
C HIS A 182 18.02 -17.83 24.46
N SER A 183 17.13 -16.84 24.48
CA SER A 183 16.83 -16.07 25.71
C SER A 183 16.25 -16.96 26.81
N ALA A 184 15.40 -17.93 26.46
CA ALA A 184 14.87 -18.91 27.42
C ALA A 184 15.97 -19.85 27.94
N GLU A 185 16.84 -20.35 27.06
CA GLU A 185 17.96 -21.23 27.42
C GLU A 185 19.01 -20.49 28.28
N TYR A 186 19.36 -19.24 27.96
CA TYR A 186 20.31 -18.45 28.75
C TYR A 186 19.72 -18.04 30.12
N GLY A 187 18.43 -17.72 30.20
CA GLY A 187 17.74 -17.47 31.47
C GLY A 187 17.67 -18.70 32.39
N GLU A 188 17.50 -19.91 31.82
CA GLU A 188 17.59 -21.17 32.57
C GLU A 188 19.01 -21.50 33.03
N VAL A 189 20.03 -21.11 32.27
CA VAL A 189 21.44 -21.32 32.65
C VAL A 189 21.87 -20.38 33.77
N ASP A 190 21.40 -19.13 33.78
CA ASP A 190 21.75 -18.16 34.83
C ASP A 190 21.06 -18.49 36.16
N THR A 191 19.78 -18.87 36.12
CA THR A 191 19.06 -19.35 37.32
C THR A 191 19.70 -20.61 37.91
N ARG A 192 20.20 -21.54 37.09
CA ARG A 192 20.96 -22.70 37.59
C ARG A 192 22.31 -22.35 38.20
N LYS A 193 23.00 -21.31 37.71
CA LYS A 193 24.26 -20.85 38.31
C LYS A 193 24.05 -20.13 39.64
N GLU A 194 22.94 -19.41 39.82
CA GLU A 194 22.57 -18.82 41.11
C GLU A 194 22.25 -19.89 42.15
N VAL A 195 21.47 -20.92 41.79
CA VAL A 195 21.14 -22.02 42.72
C VAL A 195 22.39 -22.80 43.16
N ILE A 196 23.41 -22.93 42.31
CA ILE A 196 24.66 -23.63 42.67
C ILE A 196 25.57 -22.76 43.57
N ARG A 197 25.39 -21.43 43.61
CA ARG A 197 26.16 -20.54 44.50
C ARG A 197 25.58 -20.44 45.92
N GLU A 198 24.32 -20.80 46.11
CA GLU A 198 23.64 -20.75 47.42
C GLU A 198 23.70 -22.08 48.21
N VAL A 199 24.34 -23.12 47.68
CA VAL A 199 24.59 -24.42 48.33
C VAL A 199 26.06 -24.56 48.70
#